data_AF-A0A015KD22-F1
#
_entry.id   AF-A0A015KD22-F1
#
_cell.length_a   1.000
_cell.length_b   1.000
_cell.length_c   1.000
_cell.angle_alpha   90.00
_cell.angle_beta   90.00
_cell.angle_gamma   90.00
#
_symmetry.space_group_name_H-M   'P 1'
#
loop_
_entity.id
_entity.type
_entity.pdbx_description
1 polymer ?
#
loop_
_entity_poly.entity_id
_entity_poly.type
_entity_poly.pdbx_seq_one_letter_code
_entity_poly.pdbx_strand_id
1 'polypeptide(L)'
;MLENRHFLDTIPIFNEDDENIYTYIPPNDSNEKSRIDYIWASLPILGQSLNSTVIENDHFTTDHNTVTLSLDTQLFIGKTLPKINKSKKKITRTCLLV
;
A
#
# COMPACT_ATOMS: atom_id res chain seq x y z
N MET A 1 -0.15 -21.00 1.24
CA MET A 1 -0.81 -20.17 0.22
C MET A 1 -1.85 -19.29 0.90
N LEU A 2 -1.64 -17.98 0.83
CA LEU A 2 -2.49 -16.95 1.46
C LEU A 2 -3.83 -16.78 0.73
N GLU A 3 -3.94 -17.36 -0.47
CA GLU A 3 -5.14 -17.51 -1.29
C GLU A 3 -6.26 -18.22 -0.51
N ASN A 4 -5.90 -19.23 0.30
CA ASN A 4 -6.85 -19.94 1.17
C ASN A 4 -7.43 -19.06 2.28
N ARG A 5 -6.87 -17.86 2.47
CA ARG A 5 -7.35 -16.82 3.38
C ARG A 5 -7.90 -15.60 2.64
N HIS A 6 -8.18 -15.74 1.35
CA HIS A 6 -8.72 -14.69 0.48
C HIS A 6 -7.83 -13.46 0.30
N PHE A 7 -6.51 -13.64 0.42
CA PHE A 7 -5.53 -12.66 -0.03
C PHE A 7 -5.04 -13.05 -1.41
N LEU A 8 -4.90 -12.08 -2.30
CA LEU A 8 -4.34 -12.26 -3.62
C LEU A 8 -3.07 -11.42 -3.74
N ASP A 9 -2.11 -11.94 -4.48
CA ASP A 9 -0.97 -11.17 -4.99
C ASP A 9 -1.50 -10.02 -5.85
N THR A 10 -1.02 -8.80 -5.59
CA THR A 10 -1.54 -7.61 -6.27
C THR A 10 -1.02 -7.48 -7.69
N ILE A 11 0.16 -8.00 -8.03
CA ILE A 11 0.77 -7.76 -9.35
C ILE A 11 -0.07 -8.34 -10.50
N PRO A 12 -0.49 -9.62 -10.49
CA PRO A 12 -1.28 -10.20 -11.59
C PRO A 12 -2.68 -9.59 -11.73
N ILE A 13 -3.17 -8.88 -10.70
CA ILE A 13 -4.50 -8.23 -10.74
C ILE A 13 -4.48 -6.99 -11.63
N PHE A 14 -3.34 -6.30 -11.72
CA PHE A 14 -3.21 -5.01 -12.42
C PHE A 14 -2.34 -5.07 -13.67
N ASN A 15 -1.66 -6.19 -13.92
CA ASN A 15 -0.71 -6.33 -15.02
C ASN A 15 -0.94 -7.65 -15.76
N GLU A 16 -1.27 -7.58 -17.05
CA GLU A 16 -1.56 -8.77 -17.88
C GLU A 16 -0.31 -9.59 -18.24
N ASP A 17 0.87 -8.95 -18.21
CA ASP A 17 2.18 -9.56 -18.52
C ASP A 17 3.00 -9.78 -17.24
N ASP A 18 2.36 -10.27 -16.17
CA ASP A 18 2.99 -10.41 -14.86
C ASP A 18 4.10 -11.46 -14.82
N GLU A 19 4.10 -12.40 -15.76
CA GLU A 19 5.14 -13.43 -15.91
C GLU A 19 6.52 -12.83 -16.20
N ASN A 20 6.57 -11.65 -16.82
CA ASN A 20 7.81 -10.93 -17.15
C ASN A 20 8.16 -9.84 -16.14
N ILE A 21 7.44 -9.76 -15.01
CA ILE A 21 7.74 -8.81 -13.93
C ILE A 21 8.69 -9.48 -12.95
N TYR A 22 9.84 -8.86 -12.72
CA TYR A 22 10.88 -9.37 -11.81
C TYR A 22 11.17 -8.36 -10.70
N THR A 23 11.28 -8.86 -9.48
CA THR A 23 11.65 -8.04 -8.32
C THR A 23 13.08 -8.29 -7.88
N TYR A 24 13.64 -9.46 -8.15
CA TYR A 24 15.05 -9.76 -7.94
C TYR A 24 15.79 -9.82 -9.27
N ILE A 25 16.86 -9.05 -9.37
CA ILE A 25 17.78 -9.03 -10.51
C ILE A 25 19.15 -9.48 -10.00
N PRO A 26 19.57 -10.72 -10.27
CA PRO A 26 20.86 -11.18 -9.80
C PRO A 26 21.99 -10.32 -10.39
N PRO A 27 23.07 -10.07 -9.63
CA PRO A 27 24.19 -9.24 -10.09
C PRO A 27 24.97 -9.87 -11.25
N ASN A 28 24.77 -11.17 -11.50
CA ASN A 28 25.40 -11.92 -12.58
C ASN A 28 24.33 -12.49 -13.52
N ASP A 29 24.51 -12.31 -14.83
CA ASP A 29 23.60 -12.79 -15.89
C ASP A 29 23.49 -14.32 -15.99
N SER A 30 24.28 -15.08 -15.21
CA SER A 30 24.19 -16.55 -15.15
C SER A 30 23.00 -17.05 -14.33
N ASN A 31 22.38 -16.18 -13.54
CA ASN A 31 21.27 -16.52 -12.67
C ASN A 31 19.96 -15.99 -13.28
N GLU A 32 18.88 -16.73 -13.10
CA GLU A 32 17.57 -16.31 -13.58
C GLU A 32 16.99 -15.19 -12.71
N LYS A 33 16.42 -14.18 -13.36
CA LYS A 33 15.60 -13.17 -12.69
C LYS A 33 14.38 -13.85 -12.08
N SER A 34 13.92 -13.35 -10.93
CA SER A 34 12.75 -13.92 -10.27
C SER A 34 11.91 -12.84 -9.61
N ARG A 35 10.63 -13.16 -9.38
CA ARG A 35 9.73 -12.35 -8.57
C ARG A 35 9.59 -13.02 -7.22
N ILE A 36 10.18 -12.42 -6.19
CA ILE A 36 10.20 -12.98 -4.83
C ILE A 36 9.67 -12.01 -3.76
N ASP A 37 9.55 -10.73 -4.11
CA ASP A 37 8.82 -9.72 -3.34
C ASP A 37 7.37 -9.60 -3.81
N TYR A 38 6.46 -9.50 -2.84
CA TYR A 38 5.01 -9.47 -3.10
C TYR A 38 4.30 -8.53 -2.14
N ILE A 39 3.22 -7.92 -2.62
CA ILE A 39 2.19 -7.34 -1.76
C ILE A 39 0.94 -8.20 -1.91
N TRP A 40 0.50 -8.78 -0.80
CA TRP A 40 -0.72 -9.56 -0.73
C TRP A 40 -1.82 -8.73 -0.10
N ALA A 41 -2.98 -8.64 -0.76
CA ALA A 41 -4.10 -7.84 -0.29
C ALA A 41 -5.40 -8.64 -0.32
N SER A 42 -6.27 -8.39 0.67
CA SER A 42 -7.61 -8.96 0.68
C SER A 42 -8.50 -8.30 -0.37
N LEU A 43 -9.54 -9.01 -0.84
CA LEU A 43 -10.47 -8.50 -1.84
C LEU A 43 -11.03 -7.09 -1.55
N PRO A 44 -11.43 -6.72 -0.30
CA PRO A 44 -11.90 -5.36 -0.02
C PRO A 44 -10.85 -4.27 -0.26
N ILE A 45 -9.57 -4.58 -0.03
CA ILE A 45 -8.45 -3.66 -0.28
C ILE A 45 -8.20 -3.53 -1.78
N LEU A 46 -8.21 -4.66 -2.50
CA LEU A 46 -8.03 -4.69 -3.95
C LEU A 46 -9.12 -3.90 -4.68
N GLY A 47 -10.38 -3.98 -4.22
CA GLY A 47 -11.47 -3.18 -4.77
C GLY A 47 -11.34 -1.66 -4.58
N GLN A 48 -10.37 -1.21 -3.77
CA GLN A 48 -10.05 0.21 -3.53
C GLN A 48 -8.64 0.58 -4.00
N SER A 49 -7.93 -0.39 -4.58
CA SER A 49 -6.59 -0.21 -5.11
C SER A 49 -6.68 0.38 -6.52
N LEU A 50 -5.77 1.30 -6.83
CA LEU A 50 -5.72 1.99 -8.11
C LEU A 50 -4.74 1.32 -9.07
N ASN A 51 -3.62 0.82 -8.56
CA ASN A 51 -2.57 0.19 -9.34
C ASN A 51 -1.63 -0.62 -8.45
N SER A 52 -0.97 -1.63 -9.01
CA SER A 52 0.20 -2.28 -8.43
C SER A 52 1.27 -2.46 -9.49
N THR A 53 2.52 -2.07 -9.20
CA THR A 53 3.61 -2.13 -10.18
C THR A 53 4.96 -2.34 -9.50
N VAL A 54 5.97 -2.71 -10.28
CA VAL A 54 7.36 -2.84 -9.83
C VAL A 54 8.16 -1.67 -10.40
N ILE A 55 8.89 -0.99 -9.52
CA ILE A 55 9.70 0.18 -9.86
C ILE A 55 11.18 -0.16 -9.67
N GLU A 56 11.98 0.12 -10.70
CA GLU A 56 13.43 -0.05 -10.65
C GLU A 56 14.06 0.87 -9.60
N ASN A 57 15.07 0.37 -8.90
CA ASN A 57 15.61 1.04 -7.73
C ASN A 57 16.96 1.71 -8.02
N ASP A 58 16.94 2.79 -8.81
CA ASP A 58 18.16 3.45 -9.31
C ASP A 58 18.95 4.21 -8.24
N HIS A 59 18.34 4.47 -7.08
CA HIS A 59 18.90 5.31 -6.02
C HIS A 59 19.52 4.54 -4.85
N PHE A 60 19.34 3.22 -4.82
CA PHE A 60 19.84 2.37 -3.74
C PHE A 60 20.67 1.23 -4.31
N THR A 61 21.76 0.89 -3.62
CA THR A 61 22.56 -0.28 -3.99
C THR A 61 21.85 -1.54 -3.49
N THR A 62 20.99 -2.10 -4.33
CA THR A 62 20.24 -3.33 -4.08
C THR A 62 20.08 -4.12 -5.38
N ASP A 63 19.98 -5.43 -5.27
CA ASP A 63 19.62 -6.36 -6.34
C ASP A 63 18.10 -6.54 -6.46
N HIS A 64 17.31 -5.73 -5.73
CA HIS A 64 15.85 -5.77 -5.75
C HIS A 64 15.18 -4.48 -6.27
N ASN A 65 14.19 -4.66 -7.14
CA ASN A 65 13.20 -3.66 -7.50
C ASN A 65 12.08 -3.59 -6.47
N THR A 66 11.43 -2.42 -6.38
CA THR A 66 10.39 -2.17 -5.36
C THR A 66 9.01 -2.50 -5.89
N VAL A 67 8.29 -3.39 -5.20
CA VAL A 67 6.85 -3.60 -5.42
C VAL A 67 6.05 -2.48 -4.77
N THR A 68 5.09 -1.92 -5.49
CA THR A 68 4.20 -0.86 -5.01
C THR A 68 2.74 -1.24 -5.17
N LEU A 69 1.91 -0.72 -4.26
CA LEU A 69 0.46 -0.77 -4.32
C LEU A 69 -0.07 0.62 -4.01
N SER A 70 -0.84 1.18 -4.94
CA SER A 70 -1.47 2.49 -4.78
C SER A 70 -2.91 2.31 -4.31
N LEU A 71 -3.28 2.97 -3.22
CA LEU A 71 -4.62 2.90 -2.62
C LEU A 71 -5.29 4.28 -2.69
N ASP A 72 -6.56 4.32 -3.07
CA ASP A 72 -7.35 5.55 -2.90
C ASP A 72 -7.69 5.73 -1.41
N THR A 73 -7.04 6.71 -0.77
CA THR A 73 -7.24 6.98 0.66
C THR A 73 -8.65 7.44 1.01
N GLN A 74 -9.41 8.03 0.08
CA GLN A 74 -10.81 8.38 0.33
C GLN A 74 -11.69 7.14 0.37
N LEU A 75 -11.44 6.15 -0.49
CA LEU A 75 -12.15 4.87 -0.45
C LEU A 75 -11.70 4.02 0.75
N PHE A 76 -10.42 4.10 1.09
CA PHE A 76 -9.78 3.31 2.15
C PHE A 76 -10.06 3.81 3.56
N ILE A 77 -10.06 5.12 3.78
CA ILE A 77 -10.22 5.76 5.10
C ILE A 77 -11.53 6.58 5.17
N GLY A 78 -12.01 7.10 4.03
CA GLY A 78 -13.06 8.12 3.95
C GLY A 78 -14.50 7.64 4.16
N LYS A 79 -14.74 6.45 4.73
CA LYS A 79 -16.04 6.13 5.34
C LYS A 79 -16.20 6.95 6.63
N THR A 80 -16.48 8.25 6.45
CA THR A 80 -16.89 9.25 7.45
C THR A 80 -16.19 9.15 8.80
N LEU A 81 -15.16 9.95 9.01
CA LEU A 81 -14.78 10.34 10.38
C LEU A 81 -16.04 10.88 11.07
N PRO A 82 -16.44 10.35 12.25
CA PRO A 82 -17.59 10.90 12.96
C PRO A 82 -17.34 12.39 13.17
N LYS A 83 -18.31 13.23 12.75
CA LYS A 83 -18.26 14.67 12.98
C LYS A 83 -18.06 14.88 14.48
N ILE A 84 -16.84 15.25 14.89
CA ILE A 84 -16.57 15.64 16.27
C ILE A 84 -17.50 16.81 16.54
N ASN A 85 -18.49 16.61 17.40
CA ASN A 85 -19.42 17.63 17.80
C ASN A 85 -18.60 18.77 18.41
N LYS A 86 -18.42 19.88 17.67
CA LYS A 86 -17.79 21.11 18.16
C LYS A 86 -18.74 21.84 19.12
N SER A 87 -19.36 21.15 20.08
CA SER A 87 -19.98 21.83 21.22
C SER A 87 -18.83 22.45 22.01
N LYS A 88 -18.50 23.71 21.68
CA LYS A 88 -17.49 24.50 22.38
C LYS A 88 -17.84 24.45 23.87
N LYS A 89 -17.03 23.76 24.68
CA LYS A 89 -17.12 23.92 26.15
C LYS A 89 -16.81 25.38 26.44
N LYS A 90 -17.84 26.13 26.86
CA LYS A 90 -17.70 27.53 27.26
C LYS A 90 -16.92 27.54 28.57
N ILE A 91 -15.62 27.83 28.52
CA ILE A 91 -14.82 28.00 29.73
C ILE A 91 -15.05 29.42 30.24
N THR A 92 -15.81 29.56 31.31
CA THR A 92 -15.94 30.83 32.04
C THR A 92 -14.80 30.91 33.05
N ARG A 93 -13.87 31.86 32.87
CA ARG A 93 -12.85 32.18 33.88
C ARG A 93 -13.40 33.25 34.81
N THR A 94 -13.52 32.93 36.09
CA THR A 94 -13.76 33.92 37.16
C THR A 94 -12.40 34.40 37.67
N CYS A 95 -12.11 35.68 37.54
CA CYS A 95 -10.91 36.30 38.13
C CYS A 95 -11.30 36.91 39.47
N LEU A 96 -10.75 36.40 40.57
CA LEU A 96 -10.79 37.05 41.87
C LEU A 96 -9.58 37.97 41.96
N LEU A 97 -9.83 39.29 42.04
CA LEU A 97 -8.83 40.27 42.42
C LEU A 97 -8.52 40.08 43.91
N VAL A 98 -7.25 39.83 44.21
CA VAL A 98 -6.68 39.86 45.57
C VAL A 98 -5.77 41.07 45.67
#